data_AF-A0A1M6HG60-F1
#
_entry.id   AF-A0A1M6HG60-F1
#
_cell.length_a   1.000
_cell.length_b   1.000
_cell.length_c   1.000
_cell.angle_alpha   90.00
_cell.angle_beta   90.00
_cell.angle_gamma   90.00
#
_symmetry.space_group_name_H-M   'P 1'
#
loop_
_entity.id
_entity.type
_entity.pdbx_description
1 polymer ?
#
loop_
_entity_poly.entity_id
_entity_poly.type
_entity_poly.pdbx_seq_one_letter_code
_entity_poly.pdbx_strand_id
1 'polypeptide(L)'
;MEAFIFYTLKVGFLLSLFYGVYFVLLRKDTFFSVNRHFLLSGIIASLLLPFVEFTTVTYIEPTLATGSIIQPTNLTPTQDTSVNWWFVGITIYGVGVFLMMIRFLIQVLSLRRLIHKQPIQKEGKFKLIKVQKDIAPFSFLNTIVYNPSLHTQEELEMIITHEKIHAHQLHTLDTLIGHLFVIFQWANPLAWWYKKSLEQNLEFIADREASNNLSCKKEYQLTLIKVSSNNTVAIVNNFYQSLIKKRIVMLNKKDSNKQNLLKTFAILPLLSIFLWSFNTTTIIKEKTTSATNSSYTYFVSEDSKTVKFIINKSSSKQDLESIKKTLEDEYSVKISFSNIKRNGDGEILRIEMKMSSEKSNANYAIENDAPINPITITYNSKTKKINISQSENGNIHVWTSKKSKKKIVEIDYDEDEDSDGEHNISIVTSGKTKIITKKDKNGNIITEEIHGDDDDNIFKIHTKDKKTFAFTTNTGGKEPLFFIDGKKVEASEMKNLDSDDIEEVNVYKGEKAKKKFGVEAKNGVVEIITKNK
;
A
#
# COMPACT_ATOMS: atom_id res chain seq x y z
N MET A 1 -12.01 13.91 -4.74
CA MET A 1 -13.48 13.87 -4.95
C MET A 1 -13.96 12.45 -5.17
N GLU A 2 -13.34 11.71 -6.10
CA GLU A 2 -13.67 10.29 -6.37
C GLU A 2 -13.56 9.40 -5.13
N ALA A 3 -12.47 9.53 -4.36
CA ALA A 3 -12.26 8.76 -3.13
C ALA A 3 -13.42 8.87 -2.12
N PHE A 4 -14.03 10.05 -1.99
CA PHE A 4 -15.16 10.25 -1.08
C PHE A 4 -16.42 9.54 -1.57
N ILE A 5 -16.70 9.57 -2.87
CA ILE A 5 -17.87 8.88 -3.44
C ILE A 5 -17.68 7.36 -3.37
N PHE A 6 -16.48 6.86 -3.70
CA PHE A 6 -16.16 5.45 -3.51
C PHE A 6 -16.27 5.02 -2.04
N TYR A 7 -15.82 5.86 -1.10
CA TYR A 7 -16.02 5.61 0.33
C TYR A 7 -17.52 5.49 0.68
N THR A 8 -18.34 6.47 0.29
CA THR A 8 -19.79 6.45 0.55
C THR A 8 -20.48 5.20 -0.05
N LEU A 9 -20.05 4.76 -1.24
CA LEU A 9 -20.53 3.53 -1.86
C LEU A 9 -20.10 2.27 -1.08
N LYS A 10 -18.83 2.19 -0.64
CA LYS A 10 -18.34 1.09 0.22
C LYS A 10 -19.15 1.00 1.53
N VAL A 11 -19.41 2.14 2.17
CA VAL A 11 -20.26 2.21 3.38
C VAL A 11 -21.67 1.69 3.07
N GLY A 12 -22.27 2.15 1.97
CA GLY A 12 -23.61 1.73 1.55
C GLY A 12 -23.69 0.22 1.26
N PHE A 13 -22.67 -0.35 0.62
CA PHE A 13 -22.59 -1.78 0.35
C PHE A 13 -22.47 -2.61 1.64
N LEU A 14 -21.57 -2.22 2.55
CA LEU A 14 -21.39 -2.90 3.84
C LEU A 14 -22.68 -2.88 4.66
N LEU A 15 -23.36 -1.74 4.74
CA LEU A 15 -24.64 -1.64 5.42
C LEU A 15 -25.68 -2.59 4.80
N SER A 16 -25.71 -2.68 3.48
CA SER A 16 -26.62 -3.55 2.74
C SER A 16 -26.39 -5.03 3.05
N LEU A 17 -25.12 -5.42 3.23
CA LEU A 17 -24.71 -6.76 3.61
C LEU A 17 -25.17 -7.11 5.04
N PHE A 18 -24.96 -6.20 6.01
CA PHE A 18 -25.54 -6.33 7.35
C PHE A 18 -27.07 -6.41 7.32
N TYR A 19 -27.70 -5.57 6.51
CA TYR A 19 -29.15 -5.55 6.38
C TYR A 19 -29.69 -6.86 5.80
N GLY A 20 -29.03 -7.41 4.78
CA GLY A 20 -29.42 -8.67 4.14
C GLY A 20 -29.40 -9.83 5.12
N VAL A 21 -28.32 -9.95 5.91
CA VAL A 21 -28.19 -10.96 6.97
C VAL A 21 -29.31 -10.78 8.01
N TYR A 22 -29.54 -9.56 8.48
CA TYR A 22 -30.63 -9.27 9.39
C TYR A 22 -31.99 -9.66 8.80
N PHE A 23 -32.29 -9.23 7.59
CA PHE A 23 -33.60 -9.39 6.96
C PHE A 23 -33.96 -10.86 6.71
N VAL A 24 -32.98 -11.66 6.25
CA VAL A 24 -33.19 -13.07 5.89
C VAL A 24 -33.15 -13.97 7.12
N LEU A 25 -32.17 -13.78 8.00
CA LEU A 25 -31.86 -14.74 9.07
C LEU A 25 -32.37 -14.30 10.44
N LEU A 26 -32.11 -13.05 10.87
CA LEU A 26 -32.30 -12.61 12.26
C LEU A 26 -33.66 -11.97 12.55
N ARG A 27 -34.30 -11.34 11.55
CA ARG A 27 -35.54 -10.58 11.72
C ARG A 27 -36.68 -11.41 12.33
N LYS A 28 -36.66 -12.72 12.12
CA LYS A 28 -37.67 -13.65 12.64
C LYS A 28 -37.33 -14.13 14.06
N ASP A 29 -36.10 -13.99 14.54
CA ASP A 29 -35.72 -14.50 15.85
C ASP A 29 -36.16 -13.54 16.97
N THR A 30 -36.47 -14.08 18.16
CA THR A 30 -36.91 -13.31 19.33
C THR A 30 -35.76 -12.76 20.18
N PHE A 31 -34.51 -12.87 19.71
CA PHE A 31 -33.33 -12.31 20.37
C PHE A 31 -33.19 -10.80 20.08
N PHE A 32 -34.17 -10.00 20.48
CA PHE A 32 -34.25 -8.58 20.13
C PHE A 32 -33.04 -7.76 20.61
N SER A 33 -32.51 -8.05 21.79
CA SER A 33 -31.31 -7.38 22.30
C SER A 33 -30.08 -7.69 21.43
N VAL A 34 -29.93 -8.94 20.96
CA VAL A 34 -28.83 -9.31 20.05
C VAL A 34 -29.01 -8.63 18.70
N ASN A 35 -30.23 -8.60 18.18
CA ASN A 35 -30.58 -7.91 16.95
C ASN A 35 -30.29 -6.39 17.04
N ARG A 36 -30.53 -5.75 18.19
CA ARG A 36 -30.17 -4.34 18.44
C ARG A 36 -28.67 -4.14 18.28
N HIS A 37 -27.86 -4.94 18.98
CA HIS A 37 -26.40 -4.85 18.91
C HIS A 37 -25.86 -5.16 17.51
N PHE A 38 -26.44 -6.14 16.81
CA PHE A 38 -26.09 -6.48 15.44
C PHE A 38 -26.37 -5.32 14.47
N LEU A 39 -27.51 -4.64 14.63
CA LEU A 39 -27.85 -3.49 13.80
C LEU A 39 -26.98 -2.25 14.12
N LEU A 40 -26.66 -2.02 15.39
CA LEU A 40 -25.77 -0.90 15.75
C LEU A 40 -24.33 -1.17 15.31
N SER A 41 -23.85 -2.41 15.48
CA SER A 41 -22.51 -2.78 15.03
C SER A 41 -22.40 -2.73 13.51
N GLY A 42 -23.46 -3.02 12.76
CA GLY A 42 -23.48 -2.87 11.31
C GLY A 42 -23.31 -1.42 10.85
N ILE A 43 -23.94 -0.45 11.54
CA ILE A 43 -23.72 0.98 11.28
C ILE A 43 -22.25 1.34 11.52
N ILE A 44 -21.71 0.99 12.69
CA ILE A 44 -20.33 1.31 13.06
C ILE A 44 -19.32 0.64 12.12
N ALA A 45 -19.48 -0.66 11.87
CA ALA A 45 -18.62 -1.42 10.99
C ALA A 45 -18.65 -0.90 9.55
N SER A 46 -19.82 -0.49 9.05
CA SER A 46 -19.93 0.08 7.70
C SER A 46 -19.12 1.36 7.53
N LEU A 47 -18.99 2.18 8.59
CA LEU A 47 -18.20 3.42 8.58
C LEU A 47 -16.70 3.16 8.75
N LEU A 48 -16.32 2.18 9.58
CA LEU A 48 -14.93 1.93 9.96
C LEU A 48 -14.19 0.96 9.02
N LEU A 49 -14.84 -0.12 8.56
CA LEU A 49 -14.19 -1.15 7.75
C LEU A 49 -13.60 -0.65 6.42
N PRO A 50 -14.17 0.36 5.73
CA PRO A 50 -13.54 0.89 4.53
C PRO A 50 -12.13 1.46 4.74
N PHE A 51 -11.73 1.78 5.97
CA PHE A 51 -10.36 2.24 6.29
C PHE A 51 -9.35 1.10 6.50
N VAL A 52 -9.80 -0.16 6.51
CA VAL A 52 -8.92 -1.33 6.67
C VAL A 52 -8.47 -1.81 5.30
N GLU A 53 -7.34 -1.28 4.82
CA GLU A 53 -6.75 -1.61 3.51
C GLU A 53 -5.75 -2.78 3.61
N PHE A 54 -5.83 -3.72 2.68
CA PHE A 54 -4.89 -4.82 2.50
C PHE A 54 -4.01 -4.55 1.28
N THR A 55 -2.69 -4.67 1.42
CA THR A 55 -1.77 -4.47 0.29
C THR A 55 -1.56 -5.77 -0.47
N THR A 56 -2.00 -5.84 -1.73
CA THR A 56 -1.65 -6.93 -2.66
C THR A 56 -0.55 -6.46 -3.59
N VAL A 57 0.54 -7.23 -3.69
CA VAL A 57 1.65 -6.94 -4.61
C VAL A 57 1.36 -7.62 -5.94
N THR A 58 1.21 -6.84 -7.00
CA THR A 58 1.11 -7.35 -8.37
C THR A 58 2.35 -6.94 -9.14
N TYR A 59 3.05 -7.92 -9.70
CA TYR A 59 4.21 -7.68 -10.56
C TYR A 59 3.75 -7.53 -12.01
N ILE A 60 4.03 -6.39 -12.62
CA ILE A 60 3.87 -6.19 -14.06
C ILE A 60 5.21 -6.38 -14.76
N GLU A 61 5.20 -7.04 -15.92
CA GLU A 61 6.37 -7.13 -16.80
C GLU A 61 6.49 -5.84 -17.60
N PRO A 62 7.71 -5.29 -17.79
CA PRO A 62 7.89 -4.06 -18.55
C PRO A 62 7.39 -4.29 -19.98
N THR A 63 6.34 -3.56 -20.34
CA THR A 63 5.87 -3.53 -21.72
C THR A 63 6.89 -2.73 -22.51
N LEU A 64 7.54 -3.34 -23.50
CA LEU A 64 8.34 -2.60 -24.48
C LEU A 64 7.41 -1.56 -25.12
N ALA A 65 7.62 -0.29 -24.78
CA ALA A 65 6.92 0.80 -25.43
C ALA A 65 7.41 0.83 -26.89
N THR A 66 6.65 0.21 -27.79
CA THR A 66 6.79 0.46 -29.22
C THR A 66 6.41 1.93 -29.40
N GLY A 67 7.43 2.77 -29.58
CA GLY A 67 7.25 4.20 -29.79
C GLY A 67 6.45 4.45 -31.05
N SER A 68 5.13 4.57 -30.93
CA SER A 68 4.36 5.32 -31.90
C SER A 68 4.81 6.77 -31.78
N ILE A 69 5.47 7.26 -32.82
CA ILE A 69 5.85 8.66 -32.98
C ILE A 69 4.53 9.45 -33.04
N ILE A 70 4.10 9.98 -31.89
CA ILE A 70 3.04 10.97 -31.87
C ILE A 70 3.71 12.27 -32.28
N GLN A 71 3.44 12.71 -33.51
CA GLN A 71 3.79 14.04 -34.00
C GLN A 71 3.23 15.08 -33.01
N PRO A 72 3.99 16.14 -32.65
CA PRO A 72 3.44 17.23 -31.87
C PRO A 72 2.47 18.01 -32.74
N THR A 73 1.20 17.61 -32.73
CA THR A 73 0.13 18.50 -33.13
C THR A 73 0.08 19.59 -32.06
N ASN A 74 0.34 20.84 -32.45
CA ASN A 74 0.05 22.01 -31.62
C ASN A 74 -1.47 22.10 -31.42
N LEU A 75 -1.98 21.26 -30.52
CA LEU A 75 -3.26 21.47 -29.88
C LEU A 75 -3.01 22.66 -28.95
N THR A 76 -3.40 23.86 -29.41
CA THR A 76 -3.85 24.89 -28.47
C THR A 76 -4.67 24.19 -27.39
N PRO A 77 -4.43 24.43 -26.09
CA PRO A 77 -5.32 23.91 -25.08
C PRO A 77 -6.66 24.59 -25.32
N THR A 78 -7.53 23.94 -26.07
CA THR A 78 -8.96 24.07 -25.82
C THR A 78 -9.07 23.75 -24.35
N GLN A 79 -9.30 24.78 -23.53
CA GLN A 79 -9.98 24.54 -22.27
C GLN A 79 -11.31 23.92 -22.69
N ASP A 80 -11.34 22.59 -22.78
CA ASP A 80 -12.57 21.87 -22.69
C ASP A 80 -13.15 22.31 -21.36
N THR A 81 -14.10 23.24 -21.43
CA THR A 81 -15.05 23.54 -20.35
C THR A 81 -15.98 22.33 -20.19
N SER A 82 -15.40 21.14 -20.18
CA SER A 82 -16.09 19.91 -19.86
C SER A 82 -16.44 20.00 -18.40
N VAL A 83 -17.75 19.95 -18.14
CA VAL A 83 -18.25 20.01 -16.78
C VAL A 83 -17.68 18.83 -16.01
N ASN A 84 -16.96 19.10 -14.93
CA ASN A 84 -16.48 18.06 -14.04
C ASN A 84 -17.67 17.41 -13.34
N TRP A 85 -18.18 16.31 -13.90
CA TRP A 85 -19.33 15.59 -13.37
C TRP A 85 -19.11 15.06 -11.95
N TRP A 86 -17.87 14.80 -11.54
CA TRP A 86 -17.57 14.43 -10.15
C TRP A 86 -17.79 15.59 -9.19
N PHE A 87 -17.40 16.80 -9.59
CA PHE A 87 -17.67 18.01 -8.82
C PHE A 87 -19.18 18.29 -8.73
N VAL A 88 -19.92 18.11 -9.83
CA VAL A 88 -21.39 18.22 -9.82
C VAL A 88 -22.00 17.17 -8.89
N GLY A 89 -21.57 15.91 -8.98
CA GLY A 89 -22.07 14.81 -8.16
C GLY A 89 -21.85 15.01 -6.66
N ILE A 90 -20.64 15.43 -6.25
CA ILE A 90 -20.35 15.69 -4.84
C ILE A 90 -21.11 16.91 -4.31
N THR A 91 -21.32 17.92 -5.16
CA THR A 91 -22.12 19.11 -4.82
C THR A 91 -23.59 18.74 -4.59
N ILE A 92 -24.20 17.98 -5.51
CA ILE A 92 -25.58 17.48 -5.36
C ILE A 92 -25.72 16.63 -4.10
N TYR A 93 -24.77 15.72 -3.87
CA TYR A 93 -24.77 14.87 -2.69
C TYR A 93 -24.67 15.69 -1.39
N GLY A 94 -23.76 16.68 -1.35
CA GLY A 94 -23.58 17.59 -0.22
C GLY A 94 -24.83 18.44 0.07
N VAL A 95 -25.49 18.97 -0.97
CA VAL A 95 -26.77 19.68 -0.84
C VAL A 95 -27.84 18.76 -0.23
N GLY A 96 -27.93 17.51 -0.68
CA GLY A 96 -28.86 16.52 -0.13
C GLY A 96 -28.62 16.26 1.36
N VAL A 97 -27.36 16.06 1.77
CA VAL A 97 -26.97 15.90 3.19
C VAL A 97 -27.36 17.14 3.98
N PHE A 98 -27.08 18.34 3.46
CA PHE A 98 -27.38 19.61 4.12
C PHE A 98 -28.89 19.81 4.35
N LEU A 99 -29.73 19.56 3.33
CA LEU A 99 -31.18 19.65 3.45
C LEU A 99 -31.74 18.64 4.48
N MET A 100 -31.22 17.41 4.46
CA MET A 100 -31.62 16.38 5.43
C MET A 100 -31.18 16.73 6.86
N MET A 101 -30.01 17.33 7.02
CA MET A 101 -29.50 17.83 8.31
C MET A 101 -30.39 18.96 8.85
N ILE A 102 -30.75 19.95 8.03
CA ILE A 102 -31.66 21.03 8.44
C ILE A 102 -33.01 20.46 8.88
N ARG A 103 -33.59 19.56 8.09
CA ARG A 103 -34.87 18.91 8.42
C ARG A 103 -34.77 18.20 9.78
N PHE A 104 -33.69 17.48 10.04
CA PHE A 104 -33.44 16.80 11.31
C PHE A 104 -33.29 17.79 12.47
N LEU A 105 -32.53 18.88 12.30
CA LEU A 105 -32.38 19.93 13.32
C LEU A 105 -33.73 20.57 13.66
N ILE A 106 -34.57 20.88 12.66
CA ILE A 106 -35.91 21.42 12.87
C ILE A 106 -36.76 20.45 13.71
N GLN A 107 -36.68 19.13 13.46
CA GLN A 107 -37.40 18.11 14.24
C GLN A 107 -36.91 18.03 15.69
N VAL A 108 -35.61 18.06 15.92
CA VAL A 108 -35.04 18.04 17.28
C VAL A 108 -35.40 19.33 18.03
N LEU A 109 -35.35 20.48 17.35
CA LEU A 109 -35.72 21.78 17.93
C LEU A 109 -37.22 21.89 18.20
N SER A 110 -38.09 21.33 17.35
CA SER A 110 -39.54 21.31 17.61
C SER A 110 -39.87 20.44 18.84
N LEU A 111 -39.19 19.30 18.98
CA LEU A 111 -39.29 18.44 20.16
C LEU A 111 -38.81 19.14 21.43
N ARG A 112 -37.65 19.81 21.37
CA ARG A 112 -37.13 20.60 22.51
C ARG A 112 -38.10 21.70 22.91
N ARG A 113 -38.72 22.40 21.95
CA ARG A 113 -39.74 23.43 22.22
C ARG A 113 -40.99 22.86 22.89
N LEU A 114 -41.41 21.65 22.52
CA LEU A 114 -42.55 20.96 23.13
C LEU A 114 -42.27 20.60 24.60
N ILE A 115 -41.06 20.12 24.89
CA ILE A 115 -40.65 19.66 26.24
C ILE A 115 -40.38 20.83 27.20
N HIS A 116 -39.74 21.91 26.73
CA HIS A 116 -39.21 22.96 27.61
C HIS A 116 -40.28 23.84 28.29
N LYS A 117 -41.51 23.89 27.77
CA LYS A 117 -42.57 24.81 28.23
C LYS A 117 -43.57 24.20 29.21
N GLN A 118 -43.40 22.94 29.60
CA GLN A 118 -44.41 22.18 30.33
C GLN A 118 -44.00 21.89 31.79
N PRO A 119 -44.95 21.77 32.72
CA PRO A 119 -44.66 21.39 34.10
C PRO A 119 -44.09 19.97 34.15
N ILE A 120 -42.99 19.79 34.89
CA ILE A 120 -42.28 18.52 35.01
C ILE A 120 -42.66 17.84 36.33
N GLN A 121 -43.27 16.65 36.24
CA GLN A 121 -43.45 15.77 37.38
C GLN A 121 -42.28 14.77 37.43
N LYS A 122 -41.53 14.72 38.53
CA LYS A 122 -40.44 13.75 38.69
C LYS A 122 -40.97 12.48 39.33
N GLU A 123 -40.66 11.33 38.73
CA GLU A 123 -40.94 10.01 39.28
C GLU A 123 -39.67 9.17 39.19
N GLY A 124 -38.95 9.06 40.31
CA GLY A 124 -37.63 8.42 40.36
C GLY A 124 -36.62 9.07 39.41
N LYS A 125 -36.10 8.29 38.45
CA LYS A 125 -35.13 8.74 37.43
C LYS A 125 -35.79 9.39 36.21
N PHE A 126 -37.12 9.34 36.11
CA PHE A 126 -37.88 9.78 34.93
C PHE A 126 -38.57 11.12 35.17
N LYS A 127 -38.68 11.90 34.09
CA LYS A 127 -39.42 13.18 34.04
C LYS A 127 -40.70 12.97 33.25
N LEU A 128 -41.85 13.03 33.90
CA LEU A 128 -43.17 12.91 33.29
C LEU A 128 -43.70 14.30 32.96
N ILE A 129 -44.11 14.48 31.71
CA ILE A 129 -44.65 15.72 31.18
C ILE A 129 -46.04 15.44 30.61
N LYS A 130 -47.03 16.10 31.19
CA LYS A 130 -48.43 16.05 30.73
C LYS A 130 -48.64 17.12 29.66
N VAL A 131 -49.18 16.72 28.52
CA VAL A 131 -49.56 17.62 27.43
C VAL A 131 -51.03 17.43 27.09
N GLN A 132 -51.72 18.53 26.78
CA GLN A 132 -53.12 18.48 26.36
C GLN A 132 -53.30 18.26 24.85
N LYS A 133 -52.19 18.32 24.08
CA LYS A 133 -52.24 18.12 22.63
C LYS A 133 -52.53 16.64 22.33
N ASP A 134 -53.36 16.38 21.32
CA ASP A 134 -53.60 15.04 20.80
C ASP A 134 -52.35 14.53 20.06
N ILE A 135 -51.44 13.91 20.81
CA ILE A 135 -50.21 13.30 20.32
C ILE A 135 -50.04 11.94 20.98
N ALA A 136 -49.49 10.99 20.22
CA ALA A 136 -49.11 9.70 20.76
C ALA A 136 -48.06 9.90 21.88
N PRO A 137 -48.15 9.13 22.98
CA PRO A 137 -47.12 9.10 24.01
C PRO A 137 -45.75 8.78 23.42
N PHE A 138 -44.70 9.40 23.95
CA PHE A 138 -43.34 9.10 23.55
C PHE A 138 -42.35 9.40 24.67
N SER A 139 -41.17 8.81 24.55
CA SER A 139 -40.03 9.01 25.43
C SER A 139 -38.85 9.61 24.67
N PHE A 140 -38.18 10.56 25.33
CA PHE A 140 -36.96 11.20 24.84
C PHE A 140 -35.95 11.30 25.98
N LEU A 141 -34.87 10.53 25.87
CA LEU A 141 -33.89 10.33 26.95
C LEU A 141 -34.60 9.87 28.24
N ASN A 142 -34.53 10.64 29.33
CA ASN A 142 -35.23 10.33 30.58
C ASN A 142 -36.59 11.03 30.73
N THR A 143 -37.11 11.63 29.66
CA THR A 143 -38.36 12.39 29.67
C THR A 143 -39.46 11.64 28.95
N ILE A 144 -40.61 11.47 29.59
CA ILE A 144 -41.80 10.80 29.05
C ILE A 144 -42.89 11.85 28.89
N VAL A 145 -43.39 11.98 27.67
CA VAL A 145 -44.44 12.93 27.31
C VAL A 145 -45.70 12.16 26.96
N TYR A 146 -46.83 12.50 27.59
CA TYR A 146 -48.09 11.80 27.36
C TYR A 146 -49.30 12.71 27.55
N ASN A 147 -50.44 12.31 26.97
CA ASN A 147 -51.72 12.98 27.15
C ASN A 147 -52.64 12.12 28.04
N PRO A 148 -52.95 12.54 29.28
CA PRO A 148 -53.83 11.79 30.18
C PRO A 148 -55.28 11.68 29.69
N SER A 149 -55.76 12.61 28.87
CA SER A 149 -57.18 12.72 28.50
C SER A 149 -57.65 11.70 27.46
N LEU A 150 -56.73 10.99 26.81
CA LEU A 150 -57.03 10.05 25.72
C LEU A 150 -57.13 8.59 26.17
N HIS A 151 -56.79 8.31 27.43
CA HIS A 151 -56.57 6.94 27.92
C HIS A 151 -57.24 6.72 29.27
N THR A 152 -57.72 5.49 29.51
CA THR A 152 -58.13 5.08 30.86
C THR A 152 -56.91 4.97 31.78
N GLN A 153 -57.12 4.93 33.09
CA GLN A 153 -56.01 4.82 34.05
C GLN A 153 -55.15 3.58 33.83
N GLU A 154 -55.77 2.43 33.53
CA GLU A 154 -55.10 1.17 33.24
C GLU A 154 -54.32 1.22 31.92
N GLU A 155 -54.91 1.80 30.87
CA GLU A 155 -54.23 2.05 29.59
C GLU A 155 -53.01 2.94 29.78
N LEU A 156 -53.15 3.98 30.58
CA LEU A 156 -52.08 4.93 30.85
C LEU A 156 -50.91 4.28 31.60
N GLU A 157 -51.18 3.40 32.56
CA GLU A 157 -50.15 2.66 33.28
C GLU A 157 -49.36 1.73 32.35
N MET A 158 -50.05 1.03 31.46
CA MET A 158 -49.42 0.18 30.44
C MET A 158 -48.54 0.99 29.48
N ILE A 159 -49.02 2.14 29.02
CA ILE A 159 -48.28 3.06 28.15
C ILE A 159 -47.04 3.61 28.87
N ILE A 160 -47.19 4.10 30.10
CA ILE A 160 -46.07 4.67 30.86
C ILE A 160 -45.01 3.60 31.14
N THR A 161 -45.43 2.36 31.44
CA THR A 161 -44.51 1.24 31.64
C THR A 161 -43.69 0.94 30.38
N HIS A 162 -44.33 0.98 29.21
CA HIS A 162 -43.65 0.87 27.91
C HIS A 162 -42.64 2.01 27.67
N GLU A 163 -43.06 3.26 27.85
CA GLU A 163 -42.20 4.43 27.66
C GLU A 163 -41.03 4.49 28.65
N LYS A 164 -41.23 3.99 29.88
CA LYS A 164 -40.15 3.85 30.86
C LYS A 164 -39.05 2.92 30.37
N ILE A 165 -39.36 1.86 29.62
CA ILE A 165 -38.36 0.93 29.08
C ILE A 165 -37.52 1.63 28.00
N HIS A 166 -38.14 2.38 27.09
CA HIS A 166 -37.42 3.18 26.11
C HIS A 166 -36.47 4.20 26.75
N ALA A 167 -36.96 4.89 27.78
CA ALA A 167 -36.16 5.85 28.53
C ALA A 167 -35.02 5.18 29.31
N HIS A 168 -35.26 4.01 29.91
CA HIS A 168 -34.29 3.26 30.69
C HIS A 168 -33.15 2.70 29.82
N GLN A 169 -33.49 2.12 28.67
CA GLN A 169 -32.51 1.53 27.74
C GLN A 169 -31.90 2.54 26.75
N LEU A 170 -32.24 3.82 26.89
CA LEU A 170 -31.76 4.93 26.07
C LEU A 170 -32.02 4.72 24.57
N HIS A 171 -33.20 4.18 24.22
CA HIS A 171 -33.59 3.92 22.82
C HIS A 171 -33.56 5.18 21.94
N THR A 172 -33.72 6.36 22.54
CA THR A 172 -33.53 7.65 21.86
C THR A 172 -32.17 7.74 21.18
N LEU A 173 -31.09 7.27 21.81
CA LEU A 173 -29.75 7.33 21.23
C LEU A 173 -29.64 6.46 19.97
N ASP A 174 -30.20 5.26 20.01
CA ASP A 174 -30.23 4.34 18.87
C ASP A 174 -30.98 4.96 17.67
N THR A 175 -32.13 5.58 17.96
CA THR A 175 -32.92 6.30 16.95
C THR A 175 -32.16 7.49 16.37
N LEU A 176 -31.47 8.29 17.20
CA LEU A 176 -30.64 9.41 16.73
C LEU A 176 -29.48 8.94 15.84
N ILE A 177 -28.78 7.87 16.23
CA ILE A 177 -27.72 7.24 15.41
C ILE A 177 -28.29 6.82 14.05
N GLY A 178 -29.45 6.15 14.04
CA GLY A 178 -30.11 5.75 12.80
C GLY A 178 -30.48 6.94 11.90
N HIS A 179 -30.98 8.03 12.49
CA HIS A 179 -31.28 9.27 11.76
C HIS A 179 -30.03 9.93 11.17
N LEU A 180 -28.98 10.09 11.97
CA LEU A 180 -27.71 10.67 11.52
C LEU A 180 -27.07 9.84 10.39
N PHE A 181 -27.13 8.52 10.51
CA PHE A 181 -26.62 7.62 9.48
C PHE A 181 -27.44 7.71 8.18
N VAL A 182 -28.77 7.81 8.26
CA VAL A 182 -29.61 8.04 7.06
C VAL A 182 -29.34 9.41 6.45
N ILE A 183 -29.04 10.45 7.22
CA ILE A 183 -28.63 11.75 6.66
C ILE A 183 -27.36 11.59 5.82
N PHE A 184 -26.39 10.84 6.33
CA PHE A 184 -25.18 10.51 5.57
C PHE A 184 -25.51 9.66 4.33
N GLN A 185 -26.28 8.59 4.47
CA GLN A 185 -26.65 7.68 3.38
C GLN A 185 -28.02 8.02 2.75
N TRP A 186 -28.36 9.30 2.60
CA TRP A 186 -29.73 9.72 2.26
C TRP A 186 -30.22 9.18 0.92
N ALA A 187 -29.30 9.04 -0.04
CA ALA A 187 -29.56 8.50 -1.37
C ALA A 187 -29.74 6.97 -1.39
N ASN A 188 -29.34 6.26 -0.32
CA ASN A 188 -29.38 4.82 -0.24
C ASN A 188 -30.71 4.33 0.39
N PRO A 189 -31.64 3.72 -0.38
CA PRO A 189 -32.92 3.26 0.14
C PRO A 189 -32.78 2.18 1.22
N LEU A 190 -31.71 1.37 1.16
CA LEU A 190 -31.46 0.34 2.16
C LEU A 190 -31.12 0.94 3.52
N ALA A 191 -30.51 2.12 3.60
CA ALA A 191 -30.29 2.82 4.85
C ALA A 191 -31.62 3.22 5.54
N TRP A 192 -32.62 3.63 4.75
CA TRP A 192 -33.96 3.94 5.27
C TRP A 192 -34.66 2.70 5.82
N TRP A 193 -34.57 1.56 5.12
CA TRP A 193 -35.12 0.29 5.61
C TRP A 193 -34.36 -0.26 6.82
N TYR A 194 -33.05 -0.05 6.86
CA TYR A 194 -32.19 -0.38 8.00
C TYR A 194 -32.66 0.35 9.25
N LYS A 195 -32.75 1.68 9.16
CA LYS A 195 -33.23 2.54 10.24
C LYS A 195 -34.60 2.11 10.73
N LYS A 196 -35.54 1.88 9.80
CA LYS A 196 -36.90 1.40 10.13
C LYS A 196 -36.88 0.06 10.87
N SER A 197 -35.97 -0.84 10.50
CA SER A 197 -35.84 -2.15 11.15
C SER A 197 -35.20 -2.05 12.54
N LEU A 198 -34.26 -1.12 12.73
CA LEU A 198 -33.69 -0.80 14.04
C LEU A 198 -34.80 -0.27 14.96
N GLU A 199 -35.55 0.74 14.54
CA GLU A 199 -36.69 1.28 15.31
C GLU A 199 -37.70 0.19 15.66
N GLN A 200 -38.08 -0.64 14.69
CA GLN A 200 -38.99 -1.74 14.92
C GLN A 200 -38.46 -2.77 15.94
N ASN A 201 -37.15 -3.02 15.95
CA ASN A 201 -36.53 -3.91 16.92
C ASN A 201 -36.55 -3.32 18.33
N LEU A 202 -36.42 -1.99 18.48
CA LEU A 202 -36.54 -1.32 19.79
C LEU A 202 -37.96 -1.43 20.34
N GLU A 203 -38.98 -1.28 19.50
CA GLU A 203 -40.38 -1.53 19.88
C GLU A 203 -40.58 -2.97 20.38
N PHE A 204 -39.95 -3.96 19.73
CA PHE A 204 -40.06 -5.35 20.18
C PHE A 204 -39.41 -5.60 21.55
N ILE A 205 -38.31 -4.92 21.86
CA ILE A 205 -37.68 -4.97 23.19
C ILE A 205 -38.64 -4.40 24.23
N ALA A 206 -39.15 -3.19 23.97
CA ALA A 206 -40.06 -2.51 24.88
C ALA A 206 -41.37 -3.28 25.08
N ASP A 207 -41.95 -3.84 24.01
CA ASP A 207 -43.16 -4.67 24.08
C ASP A 207 -42.95 -5.93 24.93
N ARG A 208 -41.83 -6.63 24.74
CA ARG A 208 -41.55 -7.86 25.48
C ARG A 208 -41.36 -7.55 26.97
N GLU A 209 -40.55 -6.56 27.30
CA GLU A 209 -40.28 -6.19 28.69
C GLU A 209 -41.51 -5.60 29.38
N ALA A 210 -42.31 -4.79 28.69
CA ALA A 210 -43.58 -4.28 29.22
C ALA A 210 -44.53 -5.43 29.53
N SER A 211 -44.68 -6.39 28.59
CA SER A 211 -45.59 -7.52 28.78
C SER A 211 -45.19 -8.47 29.91
N ASN A 212 -43.91 -8.52 30.28
CA ASN A 212 -43.43 -9.31 31.41
C ASN A 212 -43.76 -8.65 32.76
N ASN A 213 -43.95 -7.33 32.78
CA ASN A 213 -44.25 -6.54 33.97
C ASN A 213 -45.76 -6.34 34.19
N LEU A 214 -46.61 -6.87 33.31
CA LEU A 214 -48.06 -6.66 33.31
C LEU A 214 -48.81 -7.96 33.58
N SER A 215 -49.94 -7.84 34.30
CA SER A 215 -50.78 -8.98 34.69
C SER A 215 -51.51 -9.63 33.50
N CYS A 216 -51.92 -8.83 32.51
CA CYS A 216 -52.73 -9.29 31.37
C CYS A 216 -52.14 -8.86 30.01
N LYS A 217 -51.60 -9.83 29.27
CA LYS A 217 -51.03 -9.61 27.93
C LYS A 217 -52.06 -9.15 26.88
N LYS A 218 -53.33 -9.54 27.05
CA LYS A 218 -54.41 -9.21 26.11
C LYS A 218 -54.82 -7.75 26.19
N GLU A 219 -54.95 -7.22 27.41
CA GLU A 219 -55.22 -5.80 27.66
C GLU A 219 -54.12 -4.92 27.06
N TYR A 220 -52.86 -5.28 27.30
CA TYR A 220 -51.72 -4.59 26.71
C TYR A 220 -51.79 -4.53 25.18
N GLN A 221 -52.13 -5.64 24.52
CA GLN A 221 -52.27 -5.68 23.05
C GLN A 221 -53.40 -4.77 22.54
N LEU A 222 -54.52 -4.69 23.25
CA LEU A 222 -55.63 -3.79 22.91
C LEU A 222 -55.22 -2.32 23.08
N THR A 223 -54.51 -2.00 24.17
CA THR A 223 -53.96 -0.66 24.39
C THR A 223 -52.99 -0.26 23.28
N LEU A 224 -52.09 -1.16 22.85
CA LEU A 224 -51.18 -0.91 21.73
C LEU A 224 -51.93 -0.60 20.43
N ILE A 225 -52.99 -1.34 20.11
CA ILE A 225 -53.81 -1.10 18.92
C ILE A 225 -54.50 0.26 19.01
N LYS A 226 -55.09 0.59 20.17
CA LYS A 226 -55.81 1.84 20.40
C LYS A 226 -54.89 3.06 20.25
N VAL A 227 -53.74 3.06 20.93
CA VAL A 227 -52.73 4.14 20.84
C VAL A 227 -52.24 4.33 19.42
N SER A 228 -52.10 3.24 18.67
CA SER A 228 -51.60 3.29 17.29
C SER A 228 -52.67 3.66 16.25
N SER A 229 -53.96 3.65 16.61
CA SER A 229 -55.07 3.87 15.68
C SER A 229 -55.49 5.33 15.50
N ASN A 230 -55.04 6.25 16.36
CA ASN A 230 -55.49 7.65 16.35
C ASN A 230 -54.82 8.53 15.26
N ASN A 231 -53.99 7.98 14.37
CA ASN A 231 -53.24 8.75 13.36
C ASN A 231 -53.55 8.32 11.91
N THR A 232 -54.79 8.49 11.45
CA THR A 232 -55.14 8.15 10.05
C THR A 232 -56.08 9.16 9.38
N VAL A 233 -55.53 10.00 8.49
CA VAL A 233 -56.18 10.62 7.32
C VAL A 233 -55.06 10.96 6.31
N ALA A 234 -55.15 10.81 4.98
CA ALA A 234 -55.98 10.06 4.04
C ALA A 234 -55.18 10.01 2.71
N ILE A 235 -55.49 9.04 1.85
CA ILE A 235 -55.00 8.82 0.47
C ILE A 235 -53.91 7.76 0.27
N VAL A 236 -52.88 7.58 1.12
CA VAL A 236 -51.89 6.51 0.89
C VAL A 236 -51.33 5.90 2.18
N ASN A 237 -51.45 4.57 2.27
CA ASN A 237 -50.49 3.60 2.80
C ASN A 237 -50.99 2.68 3.93
N ASN A 238 -51.21 1.42 3.58
CA ASN A 238 -51.52 0.24 4.42
C ASN A 238 -50.32 -0.17 5.34
N PHE A 239 -49.35 0.73 5.55
CA PHE A 239 -48.07 0.44 6.19
C PHE A 239 -48.12 0.47 7.71
N TYR A 240 -49.00 1.29 8.32
CA TYR A 240 -49.17 1.36 9.78
C TYR A 240 -49.74 0.07 10.35
N GLN A 241 -50.73 -0.54 9.69
CA GLN A 241 -51.25 -1.87 10.02
C GLN A 241 -50.14 -2.94 9.98
N SER A 242 -49.19 -2.83 9.04
CA SER A 242 -48.08 -3.78 8.94
C SER A 242 -47.09 -3.72 10.12
N LEU A 243 -46.90 -2.55 10.75
CA LEU A 243 -45.98 -2.41 11.89
C LEU A 243 -46.60 -2.91 13.19
N ILE A 244 -47.85 -2.50 13.46
CA ILE A 244 -48.61 -2.94 14.63
C ILE A 244 -48.83 -4.46 14.58
N LYS A 245 -49.20 -5.00 13.40
CA LYS A 245 -49.31 -6.46 13.19
C LYS A 245 -48.01 -7.18 13.55
N LYS A 246 -46.85 -6.67 13.13
CA LYS A 246 -45.56 -7.31 13.45
C LYS A 246 -45.25 -7.25 14.95
N ARG A 247 -45.56 -6.16 15.64
CA ARG A 247 -45.44 -6.05 17.11
C ARG A 247 -46.26 -7.12 17.81
N ILE A 248 -47.55 -7.23 17.48
CA ILE A 248 -48.45 -8.24 18.07
C ILE A 248 -47.99 -9.68 17.76
N VAL A 249 -47.58 -9.94 16.51
CA VAL A 249 -47.10 -11.28 16.11
C VAL A 249 -45.82 -11.64 16.87
N MET A 250 -44.86 -10.73 16.98
CA MET A 250 -43.60 -10.99 17.69
C MET A 250 -43.79 -11.07 19.19
N LEU A 251 -44.71 -10.30 19.76
CA LEU A 251 -45.09 -10.37 21.17
C LEU A 251 -45.68 -11.74 21.54
N ASN A 252 -46.46 -12.35 20.65
CA ASN A 252 -47.05 -13.69 20.85
C ASN A 252 -46.16 -14.85 20.40
N LYS A 253 -44.97 -14.55 19.85
CA LYS A 253 -44.06 -15.58 19.36
C LYS A 253 -43.36 -16.29 20.52
N LYS A 254 -43.25 -17.62 20.43
CA LYS A 254 -42.43 -18.41 21.36
C LYS A 254 -40.96 -18.05 21.23
N ASP A 255 -40.21 -18.20 22.31
CA ASP A 255 -38.78 -17.91 22.30
C ASP A 255 -38.02 -18.78 21.30
N SER A 256 -37.08 -18.15 20.62
CA SER A 256 -36.25 -18.79 19.61
C SER A 256 -35.19 -19.69 20.27
N ASN A 257 -34.80 -20.76 19.60
CA ASN A 257 -33.75 -21.66 20.08
C ASN A 257 -32.41 -20.89 20.15
N LYS A 258 -31.64 -21.09 21.24
CA LYS A 258 -30.32 -20.48 21.43
C LYS A 258 -29.34 -20.79 20.30
N GLN A 259 -29.49 -21.93 19.61
CA GLN A 259 -28.67 -22.25 18.41
C GLN A 259 -28.83 -21.21 17.28
N ASN A 260 -29.99 -20.52 17.20
CA ASN A 260 -30.19 -19.47 16.21
C ASN A 260 -29.27 -18.25 16.43
N LEU A 261 -28.64 -18.11 17.61
CA LEU A 261 -27.60 -17.12 17.83
C LEU A 261 -26.41 -17.32 16.88
N LEU A 262 -26.10 -18.56 16.47
CA LEU A 262 -25.01 -18.82 15.53
C LEU A 262 -25.23 -18.14 14.17
N LYS A 263 -26.49 -17.81 13.80
CA LYS A 263 -26.79 -17.10 12.55
C LYS A 263 -26.17 -15.71 12.51
N THR A 264 -25.87 -15.07 13.65
CA THR A 264 -25.19 -13.76 13.67
C THR A 264 -23.79 -13.86 13.05
N PHE A 265 -23.13 -15.02 13.14
CA PHE A 265 -21.81 -15.25 12.56
C PHE A 265 -21.82 -15.39 11.03
N ALA A 266 -22.99 -15.50 10.40
CA ALA A 266 -23.11 -15.52 8.93
C ALA A 266 -22.57 -14.23 8.28
N ILE A 267 -22.44 -13.15 9.05
CA ILE A 267 -21.83 -11.90 8.60
C ILE A 267 -20.32 -12.02 8.36
N LEU A 268 -19.61 -12.85 9.14
CA LEU A 268 -18.15 -12.96 9.09
C LEU A 268 -17.61 -13.37 7.71
N PRO A 269 -18.07 -14.47 7.07
CA PRO A 269 -17.57 -14.83 5.75
C PRO A 269 -17.86 -13.75 4.71
N LEU A 270 -19.01 -13.08 4.80
CA LEU A 270 -19.38 -12.00 3.90
C LEU A 270 -18.45 -10.78 4.04
N LEU A 271 -18.07 -10.43 5.28
CA LEU A 271 -17.10 -9.37 5.54
C LEU A 271 -15.69 -9.76 5.06
N SER A 272 -15.26 -11.00 5.26
CA SER A 272 -13.97 -11.48 4.76
C SER A 272 -13.88 -11.38 3.24
N ILE A 273 -14.93 -11.78 2.52
CA ILE A 273 -15.01 -11.64 1.06
C ILE A 273 -14.96 -10.17 0.65
N PHE A 274 -15.70 -9.30 1.34
CA PHE A 274 -15.68 -7.87 1.04
C PHE A 274 -14.30 -7.25 1.22
N LEU A 275 -13.63 -7.53 2.35
CA LEU A 275 -12.31 -7.01 2.65
C LEU A 275 -11.26 -7.48 1.63
N TRP A 276 -11.33 -8.76 1.23
CA TRP A 276 -10.45 -9.31 0.20
C TRP A 276 -10.70 -8.71 -1.19
N SER A 277 -11.96 -8.38 -1.52
CA SER A 277 -12.32 -7.91 -2.87
C SER A 277 -12.24 -6.39 -3.05
N PHE A 278 -12.73 -5.60 -2.10
CA PHE A 278 -12.94 -4.15 -2.27
C PHE A 278 -11.98 -3.28 -1.48
N ASN A 279 -11.21 -3.86 -0.55
CA ASN A 279 -10.27 -3.13 0.29
C ASN A 279 -8.83 -3.54 0.06
N THR A 280 -8.47 -3.73 -1.22
CA THR A 280 -7.10 -3.99 -1.61
C THR A 280 -6.49 -2.78 -2.30
N THR A 281 -5.30 -2.39 -1.87
CA THR A 281 -4.45 -1.43 -2.59
C THR A 281 -3.39 -2.23 -3.34
N THR A 282 -3.38 -2.11 -4.66
CA THR A 282 -2.32 -2.70 -5.47
C THR A 282 -1.09 -1.80 -5.41
N ILE A 283 -0.05 -2.26 -4.73
CA ILE A 283 1.27 -1.64 -4.90
C ILE A 283 1.82 -2.24 -6.19
N ILE A 284 1.86 -1.42 -7.25
CA ILE A 284 2.58 -1.76 -8.47
C ILE A 284 4.05 -1.79 -8.10
N LYS A 285 4.59 -2.98 -7.89
CA LYS A 285 6.02 -3.20 -7.95
C LYS A 285 6.29 -3.62 -9.37
N GLU A 286 7.01 -2.80 -10.11
CA GLU A 286 7.68 -3.28 -11.32
C GLU A 286 8.41 -4.57 -10.93
N LYS A 287 8.37 -5.59 -11.80
CA LYS A 287 9.33 -6.68 -11.71
C LYS A 287 10.69 -6.01 -11.79
N THR A 288 11.28 -5.75 -10.64
CA THR A 288 12.58 -5.15 -10.53
C THR A 288 13.50 -6.18 -11.17
N THR A 289 13.98 -5.90 -12.39
CA THR A 289 15.42 -6.08 -12.58
C THR A 289 16.01 -5.23 -11.49
N SER A 290 16.42 -5.87 -10.39
CA SER A 290 16.81 -5.24 -9.13
C SER A 290 17.57 -3.93 -9.35
N ALA A 291 16.86 -2.80 -9.27
CA ALA A 291 17.44 -1.52 -8.96
C ALA A 291 17.70 -1.57 -7.46
N THR A 292 18.77 -2.27 -7.10
CA THR A 292 19.43 -2.06 -5.83
C THR A 292 20.13 -0.72 -5.95
N ASN A 293 19.73 0.24 -5.13
CA ASN A 293 20.64 1.29 -4.69
C ASN A 293 21.79 0.57 -3.96
N SER A 294 22.78 0.16 -4.74
CA SER A 294 24.08 -0.30 -4.30
C SER A 294 25.07 0.63 -4.96
N SER A 295 25.67 1.48 -4.16
CA SER A 295 27.00 2.02 -4.40
C SER A 295 27.88 0.87 -4.91
N TYR A 296 28.30 0.94 -6.16
CA TYR A 296 29.20 -0.04 -6.72
C TYR A 296 30.60 0.20 -6.16
N THR A 297 31.18 -0.79 -5.49
CA THR A 297 32.63 -0.91 -5.37
C THR A 297 33.08 -2.00 -6.34
N TYR A 298 33.60 -1.59 -7.49
CA TYR A 298 34.22 -2.48 -8.47
C TYR A 298 35.64 -2.85 -8.01
N PHE A 299 36.01 -4.12 -8.15
CA PHE A 299 37.40 -4.53 -8.24
C PHE A 299 37.69 -4.85 -9.70
N VAL A 300 38.35 -3.94 -10.41
CA VAL A 300 39.03 -4.28 -11.66
C VAL A 300 40.38 -4.89 -11.26
N SER A 301 40.52 -6.20 -11.48
CA SER A 301 41.84 -6.80 -11.63
C SER A 301 42.09 -6.94 -13.12
N GLU A 302 43.11 -6.25 -13.61
CA GLU A 302 43.43 -6.13 -15.03
C GLU A 302 44.04 -7.40 -15.65
N ASP A 303 44.14 -8.51 -14.90
CA ASP A 303 44.84 -9.69 -15.39
C ASP A 303 44.41 -11.02 -14.74
N SER A 304 43.19 -11.11 -14.21
CA SER A 304 42.74 -12.32 -13.54
C SER A 304 41.46 -12.87 -14.16
N LYS A 305 41.58 -14.00 -14.86
CA LYS A 305 40.45 -14.84 -15.27
C LYS A 305 39.81 -15.47 -14.02
N THR A 306 39.23 -14.63 -13.18
CA THR A 306 38.70 -14.99 -11.87
C THR A 306 37.19 -14.92 -11.92
N VAL A 307 36.55 -16.03 -11.56
CA VAL A 307 35.09 -16.15 -11.51
C VAL A 307 34.66 -16.11 -10.04
N LYS A 308 33.58 -15.38 -9.77
CA LYS A 308 33.03 -15.16 -8.43
C LYS A 308 31.58 -15.59 -8.37
N PHE A 309 31.24 -16.41 -7.39
CA PHE A 309 29.87 -16.84 -7.10
C PHE A 309 29.49 -16.43 -5.68
N ILE A 310 28.21 -16.10 -5.48
CA ILE A 310 27.68 -15.68 -4.17
C ILE A 310 26.53 -16.60 -3.81
N ILE A 311 26.63 -17.20 -2.62
CA ILE A 311 25.57 -18.01 -2.01
C ILE A 311 24.94 -17.18 -0.90
N ASN A 312 23.64 -16.95 -1.01
CA ASN A 312 22.85 -16.22 -0.03
C ASN A 312 22.02 -17.19 0.81
N LYS A 313 21.49 -16.70 1.95
CA LYS A 313 20.58 -17.47 2.81
C LYS A 313 19.39 -18.09 2.07
N SER A 314 18.89 -17.44 1.02
CA SER A 314 17.76 -17.89 0.19
C SER A 314 18.15 -18.75 -1.02
N SER A 315 19.44 -19.03 -1.25
CA SER A 315 19.88 -19.81 -2.40
C SER A 315 19.20 -21.18 -2.41
N SER A 316 18.57 -21.54 -3.53
CA SER A 316 17.82 -22.78 -3.69
C SER A 316 18.74 -23.97 -3.98
N LYS A 317 18.20 -25.20 -3.92
CA LYS A 317 18.95 -26.39 -4.34
C LYS A 317 19.36 -26.32 -5.82
N GLN A 318 18.55 -25.69 -6.67
CA GLN A 318 18.82 -25.54 -8.10
C GLN A 318 19.93 -24.52 -8.36
N ASP A 319 20.02 -23.44 -7.57
CA ASP A 319 21.10 -22.46 -7.67
C ASP A 319 22.46 -23.09 -7.31
N LEU A 320 22.47 -23.90 -6.25
CA LEU A 320 23.68 -24.64 -5.84
C LEU A 320 24.12 -25.65 -6.90
N GLU A 321 23.17 -26.37 -7.53
CA GLU A 321 23.49 -27.30 -8.61
C GLU A 321 23.98 -26.56 -9.87
N SER A 322 23.46 -25.36 -10.15
CA SER A 322 23.92 -24.53 -11.27
C SER A 322 25.35 -24.04 -11.06
N ILE A 323 25.67 -23.54 -9.85
CA ILE A 323 27.04 -23.15 -9.50
C ILE A 323 27.99 -24.34 -9.63
N LYS A 324 27.57 -25.51 -9.16
CA LYS A 324 28.35 -26.75 -9.29
C LYS A 324 28.61 -27.11 -10.74
N LYS A 325 27.55 -27.13 -11.56
CA LYS A 325 27.64 -27.46 -12.97
C LYS A 325 28.56 -26.49 -13.73
N THR A 326 28.42 -25.18 -13.53
CA THR A 326 29.29 -24.19 -14.16
C THR A 326 30.76 -24.39 -13.76
N LEU A 327 31.05 -24.63 -12.47
CA LEU A 327 32.42 -24.86 -12.01
C LEU A 327 33.02 -26.16 -12.56
N GLU A 328 32.23 -27.23 -12.68
CA GLU A 328 32.67 -28.52 -13.20
C GLU A 328 32.84 -28.50 -14.72
N ASP A 329 31.84 -28.01 -15.46
CA ASP A 329 31.78 -28.06 -16.93
C ASP A 329 32.73 -27.04 -17.59
N GLU A 330 32.77 -25.80 -17.10
CA GLU A 330 33.54 -24.71 -17.74
C GLU A 330 34.96 -24.56 -17.19
N TYR A 331 35.17 -24.93 -15.91
CA TYR A 331 36.44 -24.64 -15.21
C TYR A 331 37.16 -25.87 -14.66
N SER A 332 36.57 -27.07 -14.80
CA SER A 332 37.10 -28.34 -14.28
C SER A 332 37.38 -28.32 -12.76
N VAL A 333 36.57 -27.59 -12.01
CA VAL A 333 36.64 -27.48 -10.54
C VAL A 333 35.50 -28.29 -9.93
N LYS A 334 35.82 -29.31 -9.13
CA LYS A 334 34.84 -30.14 -8.43
C LYS A 334 34.34 -29.42 -7.19
N ILE A 335 33.03 -29.35 -7.00
CA ILE A 335 32.43 -28.80 -5.78
C ILE A 335 31.30 -29.70 -5.27
N SER A 336 31.28 -29.96 -3.98
CA SER A 336 30.18 -30.66 -3.31
C SER A 336 29.61 -29.80 -2.19
N PHE A 337 28.28 -29.77 -2.13
CA PHE A 337 27.51 -29.16 -1.06
C PHE A 337 26.89 -30.27 -0.22
N SER A 338 27.18 -30.30 1.08
CA SER A 338 26.70 -31.33 2.02
C SER A 338 26.17 -30.70 3.32
N ASN A 339 25.46 -31.50 4.12
CA ASN A 339 24.95 -31.09 5.45
C ASN A 339 24.13 -29.78 5.43
N ILE A 340 23.33 -29.57 4.38
CA ILE A 340 22.49 -28.38 4.23
C ILE A 340 21.27 -28.48 5.16
N LYS A 341 21.20 -27.64 6.18
CA LYS A 341 20.04 -27.50 7.08
C LYS A 341 19.36 -26.16 6.85
N ARG A 342 18.03 -26.17 6.75
CA ARG A 342 17.21 -24.96 6.55
C ARG A 342 16.24 -24.74 7.70
N ASN A 343 15.84 -23.49 7.92
CA ASN A 343 14.74 -23.13 8.82
C ASN A 343 13.36 -23.34 8.14
N GLY A 344 12.28 -23.02 8.86
CA GLY A 344 10.91 -23.13 8.35
C GLY A 344 10.61 -22.26 7.12
N ASP A 345 11.36 -21.17 6.92
CA ASP A 345 11.22 -20.23 5.78
C ASP A 345 12.09 -20.63 4.58
N GLY A 346 12.77 -21.78 4.66
CA GLY A 346 13.63 -22.28 3.60
C GLY A 346 15.00 -21.59 3.51
N GLU A 347 15.41 -20.83 4.53
CA GLU A 347 16.73 -20.18 4.58
C GLU A 347 17.80 -21.14 5.12
N ILE A 348 19.01 -21.06 4.58
CA ILE A 348 20.13 -21.92 4.96
C ILE A 348 20.69 -21.50 6.32
N LEU A 349 20.70 -22.44 7.28
CA LEU A 349 21.31 -22.31 8.61
C LEU A 349 22.68 -23.00 8.69
N ARG A 350 22.82 -24.12 7.96
CA ARG A 350 24.04 -24.92 7.90
C ARG A 350 24.35 -25.28 6.46
N ILE A 351 25.61 -25.20 6.08
CA ILE A 351 26.11 -25.71 4.79
C ILE A 351 27.58 -26.07 4.91
N GLU A 352 27.94 -27.22 4.34
CA GLU A 352 29.32 -27.66 4.17
C GLU A 352 29.63 -27.70 2.67
N MET A 353 30.80 -27.19 2.31
CA MET A 353 31.29 -27.08 0.94
C MET A 353 32.68 -27.66 0.86
N LYS A 354 32.91 -28.54 -0.11
CA LYS A 354 34.23 -29.06 -0.45
C LYS A 354 34.51 -28.79 -1.91
N MET A 355 35.62 -28.12 -2.16
CA MET A 355 35.98 -27.62 -3.48
C MET A 355 37.38 -28.08 -3.81
N SER A 356 37.57 -28.60 -5.02
CA SER A 356 38.84 -29.16 -5.48
C SER A 356 39.11 -28.75 -6.92
N SER A 357 40.28 -28.17 -7.14
CA SER A 357 40.84 -27.84 -8.44
C SER A 357 42.22 -28.49 -8.56
N GLU A 358 42.80 -28.43 -9.75
CA GLU A 358 44.12 -29.02 -10.05
C GLU A 358 45.23 -28.63 -9.05
N LYS A 359 45.22 -27.40 -8.50
CA LYS A 359 46.28 -26.89 -7.61
C LYS A 359 45.80 -26.37 -6.25
N SER A 360 44.52 -26.53 -5.93
CA SER A 360 43.95 -25.97 -4.70
C SER A 360 42.72 -26.75 -4.26
N ASN A 361 42.65 -27.04 -2.96
CA ASN A 361 41.48 -27.60 -2.30
C ASN A 361 41.01 -26.63 -1.20
N ALA A 362 39.70 -26.48 -1.05
CA ALA A 362 39.10 -25.65 -0.03
C ALA A 362 37.91 -26.38 0.60
N ASN A 363 37.88 -26.45 1.92
CA ASN A 363 36.76 -26.95 2.69
C ASN A 363 36.22 -25.80 3.54
N TYR A 364 34.91 -25.61 3.53
CA TYR A 364 34.24 -24.58 4.31
C TYR A 364 32.98 -25.16 4.91
N ALA A 365 32.80 -25.02 6.22
CA ALA A 365 31.60 -25.47 6.91
C ALA A 365 31.15 -24.37 7.85
N ILE A 366 29.84 -24.11 7.85
CA ILE A 366 29.22 -23.19 8.80
C ILE A 366 27.93 -23.79 9.34
N GLU A 367 27.71 -23.60 10.64
CA GLU A 367 26.49 -23.97 11.36
C GLU A 367 26.17 -22.85 12.36
N ASN A 368 25.07 -22.16 12.14
CA ASN A 368 24.60 -21.07 13.00
C ASN A 368 23.15 -21.30 13.42
N ASP A 369 22.74 -20.69 14.54
CA ASP A 369 21.33 -20.63 14.96
C ASP A 369 20.50 -19.66 14.11
N ALA A 370 21.15 -18.71 13.41
CA ALA A 370 20.55 -17.73 12.50
C ALA A 370 20.95 -18.01 11.02
N PRO A 371 20.21 -17.49 10.02
CA PRO A 371 20.53 -17.67 8.60
C PRO A 371 21.95 -17.22 8.23
N ILE A 372 22.60 -17.93 7.31
CA ILE A 372 23.97 -17.64 6.90
C ILE A 372 24.10 -16.24 6.27
N ASN A 373 25.19 -15.54 6.57
CA ASN A 373 25.62 -14.37 5.81
C ASN A 373 26.13 -14.79 4.42
N PRO A 374 26.12 -13.89 3.42
CA PRO A 374 26.55 -14.20 2.06
C PRO A 374 27.96 -14.80 2.01
N ILE A 375 28.06 -15.96 1.36
CA ILE A 375 29.32 -16.67 1.15
C ILE A 375 29.79 -16.40 -0.27
N THR A 376 31.00 -15.90 -0.40
CA THR A 376 31.67 -15.67 -1.68
C THR A 376 32.62 -16.83 -1.99
N ILE A 377 32.43 -17.42 -3.15
CA ILE A 377 33.36 -18.39 -3.75
C ILE A 377 34.09 -17.69 -4.88
N THR A 378 35.41 -17.83 -4.92
CA THR A 378 36.23 -17.24 -5.98
C THR A 378 37.22 -18.26 -6.51
N TYR A 379 37.29 -18.40 -7.83
CA TYR A 379 38.27 -19.25 -8.51
C TYR A 379 39.02 -18.46 -9.56
N ASN A 380 40.35 -18.47 -9.46
CA ASN A 380 41.23 -17.87 -10.46
C ASN A 380 41.76 -18.94 -11.42
N SER A 381 41.35 -18.90 -12.69
CA SER A 381 41.70 -19.93 -13.67
C SER A 381 43.15 -19.86 -14.18
N LYS A 382 43.87 -18.74 -13.95
CA LYS A 382 45.31 -18.58 -14.22
C LYS A 382 46.16 -19.22 -13.12
N THR A 383 45.81 -18.97 -11.85
CA THR A 383 46.54 -19.52 -10.70
C THR A 383 46.01 -20.86 -10.21
N LYS A 384 44.84 -21.30 -10.69
CA LYS A 384 44.10 -22.49 -10.22
C LYS A 384 43.85 -22.48 -8.70
N LYS A 385 43.64 -21.29 -8.13
CA LYS A 385 43.44 -21.10 -6.68
C LYS A 385 41.97 -20.89 -6.35
N ILE A 386 41.53 -21.47 -5.25
CA ILE A 386 40.17 -21.35 -4.71
C ILE A 386 40.22 -20.52 -3.43
N ASN A 387 39.27 -19.58 -3.29
CA ASN A 387 39.03 -18.88 -2.03
C ASN A 387 37.53 -18.94 -1.69
N ILE A 388 37.23 -19.15 -0.41
CA ILE A 388 35.87 -19.09 0.14
C ILE A 388 35.91 -18.12 1.32
N SER A 389 35.04 -17.12 1.32
CA SER A 389 34.92 -16.16 2.43
C SER A 389 33.46 -15.83 2.72
N GLN A 390 33.18 -15.44 3.97
CA GLN A 390 31.85 -14.98 4.39
C GLN A 390 31.96 -13.53 4.88
N SER A 391 30.94 -12.72 4.60
CA SER A 391 30.90 -11.34 5.07
C SER A 391 30.34 -11.25 6.49
N GLU A 392 31.04 -10.58 7.41
CA GLU A 392 30.54 -10.37 8.79
C GLU A 392 29.64 -9.13 8.93
N ASN A 393 29.62 -8.19 7.95
CA ASN A 393 28.83 -6.93 8.03
C ASN A 393 28.49 -6.29 6.67
N GLY A 394 28.37 -7.07 5.59
CA GLY A 394 28.17 -6.53 4.22
C GLY A 394 29.45 -6.00 3.56
N ASN A 395 30.55 -5.87 4.30
CA ASN A 395 31.88 -5.62 3.76
C ASN A 395 32.58 -6.93 3.40
N ILE A 396 33.20 -6.99 2.22
CA ILE A 396 33.91 -8.16 1.71
C ILE A 396 35.40 -8.00 2.02
N HIS A 397 35.91 -8.76 2.99
CA HIS A 397 37.35 -8.87 3.21
C HIS A 397 37.92 -9.98 2.32
N VAL A 398 38.82 -9.62 1.41
CA VAL A 398 39.61 -10.58 0.62
C VAL A 398 41.06 -10.53 1.11
N TRP A 399 41.54 -11.62 1.69
CA TRP A 399 42.96 -11.79 1.99
C TRP A 399 43.67 -12.37 0.77
N THR A 400 44.74 -11.72 0.31
CA THR A 400 45.67 -12.33 -0.64
C THR A 400 46.98 -12.62 0.09
N SER A 401 47.39 -13.89 0.09
CA SER A 401 48.70 -14.29 0.60
C SER A 401 49.64 -14.57 -0.57
N LYS A 402 50.68 -13.76 -0.69
CA LYS A 402 51.96 -14.13 -1.29
C LYS A 402 53.05 -13.81 -0.27
N LYS A 403 54.01 -14.74 -0.13
CA LYS A 403 55.15 -14.63 0.78
C LYS A 403 55.84 -13.26 0.63
N SER A 404 56.22 -12.72 1.78
CA SER A 404 57.05 -11.53 2.04
C SER A 404 56.40 -10.14 1.84
N LYS A 405 56.24 -9.47 3.00
CA LYS A 405 55.86 -8.07 3.28
C LYS A 405 54.37 -7.72 3.15
N LYS A 406 53.69 -7.71 4.30
CA LYS A 406 52.43 -6.98 4.53
C LYS A 406 52.62 -5.53 4.07
N LYS A 407 51.79 -5.04 3.14
CA LYS A 407 51.60 -3.60 2.91
C LYS A 407 50.20 -3.24 3.41
N ILE A 408 50.17 -2.38 4.41
CA ILE A 408 48.95 -1.68 4.85
C ILE A 408 48.68 -0.64 3.75
N VAL A 409 47.45 -0.60 3.24
CA VAL A 409 47.00 0.46 2.33
C VAL A 409 46.34 1.51 3.18
N GLU A 410 46.96 2.69 3.24
CA GLU A 410 46.41 3.89 3.85
C GLU A 410 45.65 4.64 2.76
N ILE A 411 44.42 5.04 3.06
CA ILE A 411 43.54 5.77 2.14
C ILE A 411 43.58 7.22 2.60
N ASP A 412 44.23 8.08 1.81
CA ASP A 412 44.26 9.51 2.06
C ASP A 412 43.16 10.20 1.24
N TYR A 413 42.38 11.05 1.89
CA TYR A 413 41.31 11.84 1.28
C TYR A 413 41.73 13.31 1.33
N ASP A 414 42.22 13.83 0.21
CA ASP A 414 42.38 15.27 0.02
C ASP A 414 41.33 15.76 -1.00
N GLU A 415 40.48 16.68 -0.55
CA GLU A 415 39.60 17.49 -1.38
C GLU A 415 40.31 18.83 -1.64
N ASP A 416 40.97 18.96 -2.78
CA ASP A 416 41.46 20.26 -3.24
C ASP A 416 40.43 20.87 -4.21
N GLU A 417 39.96 22.08 -3.90
CA GLU A 417 39.21 22.92 -4.83
C GLU A 417 40.18 23.51 -5.86
N ASP A 418 39.93 23.27 -7.15
CA ASP A 418 40.70 23.93 -8.22
C ASP A 418 40.56 25.47 -8.10
N SER A 419 41.62 26.20 -8.47
CA SER A 419 41.79 27.67 -8.33
C SER A 419 40.71 28.54 -9.00
N ASP A 420 39.75 27.92 -9.68
CA ASP A 420 38.66 28.54 -10.43
C ASP A 420 37.30 28.35 -9.70
N GLY A 421 37.27 27.58 -8.61
CA GLY A 421 36.11 27.41 -7.73
C GLY A 421 34.95 26.58 -8.30
N GLU A 422 35.16 25.78 -9.35
CA GLU A 422 34.06 25.09 -10.05
C GLU A 422 34.03 23.55 -9.99
N HIS A 423 35.10 22.88 -9.58
CA HIS A 423 35.21 21.41 -9.63
C HIS A 423 35.89 20.80 -8.41
N ASN A 424 35.36 19.65 -7.95
CA ASN A 424 35.97 18.86 -6.88
C ASN A 424 36.75 17.68 -7.49
N ILE A 425 38.02 17.55 -7.09
CA ILE A 425 38.90 16.46 -7.51
C ILE A 425 38.98 15.43 -6.39
N SER A 426 38.71 14.17 -6.70
CA SER A 426 38.97 13.06 -5.77
C SER A 426 40.08 12.17 -6.31
N ILE A 427 41.15 12.02 -5.54
CA ILE A 427 42.32 11.20 -5.88
C ILE A 427 42.30 9.94 -5.05
N VAL A 428 42.29 8.77 -5.70
CA VAL A 428 42.40 7.48 -5.03
C VAL A 428 43.70 6.81 -5.46
N THR A 429 44.59 6.60 -4.50
CA THR A 429 45.89 5.96 -4.76
C THR A 429 45.92 4.56 -4.13
N SER A 430 46.22 3.55 -4.95
CA SER A 430 46.38 2.17 -4.47
C SER A 430 47.67 1.60 -5.05
N GLY A 431 48.69 1.51 -4.20
CA GLY A 431 50.03 1.13 -4.64
C GLY A 431 50.64 2.19 -5.54
N LYS A 432 50.97 1.84 -6.79
CA LYS A 432 51.55 2.78 -7.78
C LYS A 432 50.52 3.28 -8.80
N THR A 433 49.25 2.87 -8.67
CA THR A 433 48.18 3.28 -9.56
C THR A 433 47.46 4.48 -8.97
N LYS A 434 47.29 5.55 -9.76
CA LYS A 434 46.60 6.79 -9.36
C LYS A 434 45.34 6.95 -10.18
N ILE A 435 44.20 7.08 -9.52
CA ILE A 435 42.92 7.41 -10.17
C ILE A 435 42.55 8.84 -9.81
N ILE A 436 42.29 9.66 -10.83
CA ILE A 436 41.90 11.07 -10.68
C ILE A 436 40.49 11.21 -11.24
N THR A 437 39.56 11.62 -10.39
CA THR A 437 38.16 11.84 -10.79
C THR A 437 37.81 13.30 -10.60
N LYS A 438 37.38 13.96 -11.69
CA LYS A 438 36.88 15.34 -11.69
C LYS A 438 35.36 15.36 -11.68
N LYS A 439 34.76 16.14 -10.79
CA LYS A 439 33.30 16.26 -10.64
C LYS A 439 32.80 17.69 -10.86
N ASP A 440 31.57 17.82 -11.34
CA ASP A 440 30.84 19.10 -11.39
C ASP A 440 30.30 19.51 -10.02
N LYS A 441 29.79 20.75 -9.89
CA LYS A 441 29.17 21.30 -8.67
C LYS A 441 27.99 20.47 -8.14
N ASN A 442 27.44 19.56 -8.95
CA ASN A 442 26.32 18.68 -8.59
C ASN A 442 26.79 17.27 -8.21
N GLY A 443 28.11 17.05 -8.11
CA GLY A 443 28.71 15.78 -7.71
C GLY A 443 28.80 14.74 -8.82
N ASN A 444 28.50 15.10 -10.08
CA ASN A 444 28.58 14.17 -11.19
C ASN A 444 29.99 14.11 -11.77
N ILE A 445 30.43 12.91 -12.14
CA ILE A 445 31.75 12.70 -12.74
C ILE A 445 31.79 13.28 -14.15
N ILE A 446 32.76 14.16 -14.42
CA ILE A 446 33.02 14.77 -15.73
C ILE A 446 34.15 14.03 -16.45
N THR A 447 35.19 13.60 -15.73
CA THR A 447 36.33 12.86 -16.30
C THR A 447 36.93 11.95 -15.23
N GLU A 448 37.36 10.75 -15.63
CA GLU A 448 38.05 9.79 -14.78
C GLU A 448 39.32 9.30 -15.50
N GLU A 449 40.47 9.56 -14.89
CA GLU A 449 41.79 9.20 -15.42
C GLU A 449 42.43 8.12 -14.55
N ILE A 450 42.92 7.06 -15.18
CA ILE A 450 43.57 5.95 -14.49
C ILE A 450 45.03 5.87 -14.96
N HIS A 451 45.97 6.05 -14.04
CA HIS A 451 47.40 6.01 -14.27
C HIS A 451 47.99 4.72 -13.70
N GLY A 452 48.47 3.82 -14.56
CA GLY A 452 49.09 2.53 -14.21
C GLY A 452 50.63 2.57 -14.09
N ASP A 453 51.25 1.42 -13.75
CA ASP A 453 52.72 1.28 -13.53
C ASP A 453 53.54 1.25 -14.85
N ASP A 454 52.92 0.97 -15.99
CA ASP A 454 53.58 0.82 -17.31
C ASP A 454 53.01 1.82 -18.32
N ASP A 455 53.34 3.12 -18.26
CA ASP A 455 53.11 4.20 -19.28
C ASP A 455 51.76 4.24 -20.05
N ASP A 456 50.77 3.44 -19.63
CA ASP A 456 49.53 3.18 -20.34
C ASP A 456 48.39 3.82 -19.57
N ASN A 457 48.06 5.05 -19.97
CA ASN A 457 46.95 5.79 -19.40
C ASN A 457 45.64 5.39 -20.08
N ILE A 458 44.62 5.09 -19.27
CA ILE A 458 43.26 4.84 -19.75
C ILE A 458 42.48 6.14 -19.69
N PHE A 459 42.08 6.65 -20.86
CA PHE A 459 41.26 7.85 -20.96
C PHE A 459 39.81 7.45 -21.23
N LYS A 460 38.92 7.87 -20.33
CA LYS A 460 37.47 7.77 -20.49
C LYS A 460 36.91 9.15 -20.81
N ILE A 461 36.20 9.25 -21.93
CA ILE A 461 35.64 10.52 -22.37
C ILE A 461 34.14 10.35 -22.57
N HIS A 462 33.38 11.28 -21.98
CA HIS A 462 31.93 11.31 -22.01
C HIS A 462 31.45 12.43 -22.94
N THR A 463 30.37 12.18 -23.67
CA THR A 463 29.58 13.21 -24.34
C THR A 463 28.78 14.03 -23.32
N LYS A 464 28.32 15.22 -23.71
CA LYS A 464 27.56 16.15 -22.84
C LYS A 464 26.33 15.52 -22.18
N ASP A 465 25.65 14.61 -22.88
CA ASP A 465 24.44 13.92 -22.42
C ASP A 465 24.72 12.59 -21.69
N LYS A 466 26.01 12.22 -21.53
CA LYS A 466 26.51 11.07 -20.76
C LYS A 466 26.04 9.69 -21.25
N LYS A 467 25.56 9.58 -22.49
CA LYS A 467 25.09 8.31 -23.09
C LYS A 467 26.18 7.52 -23.82
N THR A 468 27.19 8.20 -24.37
CA THR A 468 28.28 7.54 -25.11
C THR A 468 29.62 7.72 -24.41
N PHE A 469 30.43 6.65 -24.42
CA PHE A 469 31.80 6.65 -23.93
C PHE A 469 32.75 6.10 -24.99
N ALA A 470 33.95 6.67 -25.09
CA ALA A 470 35.04 6.08 -25.86
C ALA A 470 36.19 5.71 -24.91
N PHE A 471 36.81 4.56 -25.15
CA PHE A 471 37.99 4.11 -24.41
C PHE A 471 39.21 4.13 -25.31
N THR A 472 40.29 4.71 -24.82
CA THR A 472 41.60 4.44 -25.40
C THR A 472 42.64 4.24 -24.32
N THR A 473 43.59 3.37 -24.63
CA THR A 473 44.77 3.11 -23.82
C THR A 473 45.92 3.68 -24.62
N ASN A 474 46.64 4.66 -24.07
CA ASN A 474 47.89 5.07 -24.70
C ASN A 474 48.99 4.05 -24.36
N THR A 475 50.04 3.99 -25.18
CA THR A 475 51.38 3.54 -24.83
C THR A 475 52.31 4.77 -24.82
N GLY A 476 52.58 5.33 -23.64
CA GLY A 476 53.52 6.47 -23.47
C GLY A 476 52.95 7.74 -22.80
N GLY A 477 51.89 7.63 -22.00
CA GLY A 477 51.45 8.66 -21.05
C GLY A 477 50.81 9.95 -21.61
N LYS A 478 50.76 10.14 -22.93
CA LYS A 478 50.17 11.32 -23.60
C LYS A 478 48.72 11.10 -24.05
N GLU A 479 47.97 12.16 -24.29
CA GLU A 479 46.61 12.03 -24.81
C GLU A 479 46.57 11.48 -26.25
N PRO A 480 45.54 10.69 -26.62
CA PRO A 480 45.28 10.26 -27.99
C PRO A 480 44.91 11.47 -28.87
N LEU A 481 45.00 11.31 -30.20
CA LEU A 481 44.47 12.33 -31.11
C LEU A 481 42.97 12.13 -31.37
N PHE A 482 42.22 13.22 -31.48
CA PHE A 482 40.79 13.23 -31.75
C PHE A 482 40.53 13.70 -33.19
N PHE A 483 39.66 12.97 -33.88
CA PHE A 483 39.17 13.34 -35.20
C PHE A 483 37.65 13.30 -35.22
N ILE A 484 37.01 14.34 -35.77
CA ILE A 484 35.58 14.38 -36.08
C ILE A 484 35.46 14.54 -37.59
N ASP A 485 34.77 13.61 -38.25
CA ASP A 485 34.55 13.60 -39.71
C ASP A 485 35.84 13.80 -40.52
N GLY A 486 36.91 13.15 -40.07
CA GLY A 486 38.23 13.19 -40.72
C GLY A 486 39.07 14.45 -40.45
N LYS A 487 38.58 15.42 -39.66
CA LYS A 487 39.35 16.60 -39.22
C LYS A 487 39.87 16.44 -37.80
N LYS A 488 41.14 16.80 -37.58
CA LYS A 488 41.77 16.79 -36.25
C LYS A 488 41.16 17.92 -35.39
N VAL A 489 40.71 17.59 -34.19
CA VAL A 489 40.05 18.52 -33.25
C VAL A 489 40.69 18.44 -31.86
N GLU A 490 40.43 19.45 -31.04
CA GLU A 490 40.81 19.47 -29.62
C GLU A 490 39.85 18.62 -28.76
N ALA A 491 40.34 18.10 -27.63
CA ALA A 491 39.57 17.21 -26.76
C ALA A 491 38.29 17.87 -26.18
N SER A 492 38.32 19.19 -26.00
CA SER A 492 37.17 19.98 -25.50
C SER A 492 36.02 20.04 -26.51
N GLU A 493 36.31 20.09 -27.81
CA GLU A 493 35.28 20.11 -28.86
C GLU A 493 34.54 18.77 -28.94
N MET A 494 35.23 17.66 -28.69
CA MET A 494 34.64 16.32 -28.62
C MET A 494 33.70 16.16 -27.42
N LYS A 495 34.07 16.66 -26.24
CA LYS A 495 33.22 16.61 -25.02
C LYS A 495 31.89 17.35 -25.19
N ASN A 496 31.86 18.35 -26.08
CA ASN A 496 30.68 19.16 -26.37
C ASN A 496 29.76 18.56 -27.45
N LEU A 497 30.14 17.44 -28.06
CA LEU A 497 29.32 16.74 -29.06
C LEU A 497 28.12 16.05 -28.40
N ASP A 498 26.95 16.15 -29.04
CA ASP A 498 25.76 15.41 -28.62
C ASP A 498 25.85 13.95 -29.08
N SER A 499 25.49 13.00 -28.23
CA SER A 499 25.53 11.57 -28.57
C SER A 499 24.55 11.22 -29.68
N ASP A 500 23.46 11.97 -29.84
CA ASP A 500 22.44 11.68 -30.85
C ASP A 500 22.93 12.03 -32.27
N ASP A 501 23.92 12.91 -32.40
CA ASP A 501 24.56 13.33 -33.66
C ASP A 501 25.69 12.38 -34.11
N ILE A 502 26.09 11.42 -33.26
CA ILE A 502 27.16 10.46 -33.56
C ILE A 502 26.59 9.26 -34.33
N GLU A 503 27.23 8.92 -35.46
CA GLU A 503 26.94 7.72 -36.24
C GLU A 503 27.80 6.54 -35.79
N GLU A 504 29.11 6.76 -35.63
CA GLU A 504 30.07 5.71 -35.28
C GLU A 504 31.28 6.26 -34.52
N VAL A 505 31.83 5.48 -33.57
CA VAL A 505 33.07 5.81 -32.86
C VAL A 505 34.09 4.69 -33.06
N ASN A 506 35.23 5.04 -33.65
CA ASN A 506 36.30 4.12 -34.00
C ASN A 506 37.58 4.43 -33.21
N VAL A 507 38.21 3.39 -32.67
CA VAL A 507 39.45 3.52 -31.89
C VAL A 507 40.57 2.73 -32.55
N TYR A 508 41.63 3.44 -32.94
CA TYR A 508 42.81 2.86 -33.59
C TYR A 508 44.02 2.92 -32.66
N LYS A 509 44.81 1.83 -32.63
CA LYS A 509 45.99 1.70 -31.76
C LYS A 509 47.22 1.19 -32.52
N GLY A 510 48.41 1.53 -32.00
CA GLY A 510 49.70 1.01 -32.47
C GLY A 510 49.95 1.25 -33.96
N GLU A 511 50.50 0.26 -34.65
CA GLU A 511 50.84 0.35 -36.09
C GLU A 511 49.63 0.63 -37.00
N LYS A 512 48.42 0.21 -36.59
CA LYS A 512 47.18 0.52 -37.34
C LYS A 512 46.85 2.02 -37.31
N ALA A 513 47.08 2.69 -36.18
CA ALA A 513 46.88 4.14 -36.05
C ALA A 513 47.92 4.92 -36.89
N LYS A 514 49.20 4.53 -36.80
CA LYS A 514 50.29 5.15 -37.58
C LYS A 514 50.08 5.03 -39.09
N LYS A 515 49.60 3.86 -39.55
CA LYS A 515 49.34 3.61 -40.98
C LYS A 515 48.19 4.45 -41.55
N LYS A 516 47.16 4.77 -40.76
CA LYS A 516 45.97 5.52 -41.21
C LYS A 516 46.08 7.04 -40.99
N PHE A 517 46.69 7.48 -39.88
CA PHE A 517 46.69 8.90 -39.46
C PHE A 517 48.10 9.52 -39.34
N GLY A 518 49.15 8.79 -39.75
CA GLY A 518 50.52 9.28 -39.75
C GLY A 518 51.28 9.06 -38.44
N VAL A 519 52.56 9.43 -38.42
CA VAL A 519 53.50 9.10 -37.33
C VAL A 519 53.11 9.75 -35.99
N GLU A 520 52.36 10.85 -36.02
CA GLU A 520 51.84 11.53 -34.83
C GLU A 520 50.80 10.70 -34.07
N ALA A 521 50.12 9.77 -34.75
CA ALA A 521 49.10 8.89 -34.17
C ALA A 521 49.68 7.72 -33.36
N LYS A 522 50.96 7.79 -32.98
CA LYS A 522 51.66 6.75 -32.21
C LYS A 522 51.00 6.45 -30.86
N ASN A 523 50.24 7.40 -30.32
CA ASN A 523 49.58 7.33 -29.02
C ASN A 523 48.10 6.89 -29.10
N GLY A 524 47.64 6.43 -30.27
CA GLY A 524 46.27 6.05 -30.53
C GLY A 524 45.39 7.20 -31.02
N VAL A 525 44.29 6.85 -31.68
CA VAL A 525 43.34 7.79 -32.30
C VAL A 525 41.91 7.39 -31.97
N VAL A 526 41.11 8.38 -31.60
CA VAL A 526 39.65 8.26 -31.51
C VAL A 526 39.06 9.05 -32.68
N GLU A 527 38.46 8.34 -33.63
CA GLU A 527 37.79 8.88 -34.81
C GLU A 527 36.28 8.79 -34.60
N ILE A 528 35.60 9.93 -34.63
CA ILE A 528 34.14 10.03 -34.50
C ILE A 528 33.59 10.41 -35.88
N ILE A 529 32.63 9.63 -36.34
CA ILE A 529 31.87 9.91 -37.56
C ILE A 529 30.50 10.39 -37.12
N THR A 530 30.14 11.60 -37.52
CA THR A 530 28.82 12.17 -37.25
C THR A 530 27.86 11.85 -38.38
N LYS A 531 26.57 11.81 -38.06
CA LYS A 531 25.53 11.61 -39.07
C LYS A 531 25.53 12.84 -39.99
N ASN A 532 25.86 12.65 -41.26
CA ASN A 532 25.84 13.76 -42.24
C ASN A 532 24.50 14.52 -42.14
N LYS A 533 24.58 15.84 -41.94
CA LYS A 533 23.44 16.76 -42.09
C LYS A 533 23.26 17.19 -43.54
#